data_AF-H2B4M8-F1
#
_entry.id   AF-H2B4M8-F1
#
_cell.length_a   1.000
_cell.length_b   1.000
_cell.length_c   1.000
_cell.angle_alpha   90.00
_cell.angle_beta   90.00
_cell.angle_gamma   90.00
#
_symmetry.space_group_name_H-M   'P 1'
#
loop_
_entity.id
_entity.type
_entity.pdbx_description
1 polymer ?
#
loop_
_entity_poly.entity_id
_entity_poly.type
_entity_poly.pdbx_seq_one_letter_code
_entity_poly.pdbx_strand_id
1 'polypeptide(L)'
;MGKQGEEARQKWIDIQLHTFTNWINEQLQGNVIRDLTQDLSDGVNLIKLVEILQGRRYYGKVYDQDPTEIQKLMNVQMALDALREDGVKAVNIGSHDIVDGNEKLILGLIWCLVQRYQIAC
;
A
#
# COMPACT_ATOMS: atom_id res chain seq x y z
N MET A 1 22.92 -28.07 1.48
CA MET A 1 23.47 -26.77 1.92
C MET A 1 22.55 -25.59 1.59
N GLY A 2 21.21 -25.73 1.67
CA GLY A 2 20.27 -24.73 1.12
C GLY A 2 19.10 -24.28 2.00
N LYS A 3 18.87 -24.88 3.17
CA LYS A 3 17.65 -24.60 3.98
C LYS A 3 17.78 -23.40 4.92
N GLN A 4 18.93 -23.21 5.57
CA GLN A 4 19.14 -22.12 6.54
C GLN A 4 19.16 -20.72 5.92
N GLY A 5 19.63 -20.57 4.67
CA GLY A 5 19.65 -19.28 3.98
C GLY A 5 18.25 -18.80 3.56
N GLU A 6 17.37 -19.74 3.24
CA GLU A 6 15.99 -19.46 2.82
C GLU A 6 15.09 -19.15 4.03
N GLU A 7 15.28 -19.87 5.15
CA GLU A 7 14.62 -19.57 6.43
C GLU A 7 15.00 -18.17 6.97
N ALA A 8 16.28 -17.80 6.90
CA ALA A 8 16.71 -16.47 7.32
C ALA A 8 16.09 -15.37 6.45
N ARG A 9 16.02 -15.59 5.12
CA ARG A 9 15.38 -14.66 4.18
C ARG A 9 13.89 -14.52 4.46
N GLN A 10 13.18 -15.62 4.70
CA GLN A 10 11.75 -15.57 5.02
C GLN A 10 11.50 -14.80 6.31
N LYS A 11 12.29 -15.06 7.35
CA LYS A 11 12.19 -14.34 8.63
C LYS A 11 12.39 -12.83 8.47
N TRP A 12 13.30 -12.39 7.59
CA TRP A 12 13.49 -10.97 7.30
C TRP A 12 12.30 -10.35 6.57
N ILE A 13 11.68 -11.09 5.64
CA ILE A 13 10.46 -10.64 4.95
C ILE A 13 9.32 -10.49 5.97
N ASP A 14 9.15 -11.46 6.87
CA ASP A 14 8.10 -11.43 7.89
C ASP A 14 8.25 -10.23 8.84
N ILE A 15 9.49 -9.90 9.23
CA ILE A 15 9.78 -8.72 10.06
C ILE A 15 9.42 -7.44 9.29
N GLN A 16 9.82 -7.31 8.02
CA GLN A 16 9.49 -6.15 7.20
C GLN A 16 7.97 -5.98 7.05
N LEU A 17 7.27 -7.07 6.75
CA LEU A 17 5.82 -7.08 6.63
C LEU A 17 5.18 -6.60 7.94
N HIS A 18 5.62 -7.13 9.09
CA HIS A 18 5.10 -6.73 10.38
C HIS A 18 5.35 -5.23 10.68
N THR A 19 6.56 -4.73 10.40
CA THR A 19 6.90 -3.32 10.59
C THR A 19 6.04 -2.41 9.70
N PHE A 20 5.88 -2.74 8.42
CA PHE A 20 5.07 -1.94 7.50
C PHE A 20 3.57 -1.99 7.82
N THR A 21 3.06 -3.16 8.22
CA THR A 21 1.67 -3.31 8.67
C THR A 21 1.40 -2.45 9.91
N ASN A 22 2.30 -2.48 10.90
CA ASN A 22 2.15 -1.64 12.09
C ASN A 22 2.20 -0.15 11.73
N TRP A 23 3.13 0.26 10.85
CA TRP A 23 3.24 1.63 10.40
C TRP A 23 1.96 2.13 9.71
N ILE A 24 1.37 1.34 8.81
CA ILE A 24 0.09 1.67 8.16
C ILE A 24 -1.04 1.76 9.18
N ASN A 25 -1.11 0.82 10.11
CA ASN A 25 -2.14 0.80 11.15
C ASN A 25 -2.08 2.01 12.07
N GLU A 26 -0.87 2.52 12.37
CA GLU A 26 -0.70 3.79 13.10
C GLU A 26 -1.28 4.98 12.33
N GLN A 27 -1.18 4.99 11.00
CA GLN A 27 -1.77 6.04 10.17
C GLN A 27 -3.29 5.91 10.06
N LEU A 28 -3.82 4.69 9.91
CA LEU A 28 -5.23 4.45 9.56
C LEU A 28 -6.25 4.64 10.70
N GLN A 29 -5.82 5.03 11.91
CA GLN A 29 -6.64 5.49 13.05
C GLN A 29 -8.03 4.82 13.22
N GLY A 30 -8.14 3.51 12.99
CA GLY A 30 -9.42 2.79 13.08
C GLY A 30 -9.58 1.62 12.11
N ASN A 31 -8.93 1.66 10.94
CA ASN A 31 -8.89 0.51 10.03
C ASN A 31 -7.69 -0.39 10.37
N VAL A 32 -7.96 -1.64 10.73
CA VAL A 32 -6.93 -2.63 11.07
C VAL A 32 -6.61 -3.47 9.85
N ILE A 33 -5.42 -3.24 9.29
CA ILE A 33 -4.81 -4.08 8.25
C ILE A 33 -4.15 -5.28 8.93
N ARG A 34 -4.50 -6.48 8.47
CA ARG A 34 -3.94 -7.76 8.89
C ARG A 34 -3.07 -8.36 7.80
N ASP A 35 -3.51 -8.23 6.56
CA ASP A 35 -2.79 -8.72 5.38
C ASP A 35 -2.71 -7.59 4.36
N LEU A 36 -1.50 -7.07 4.14
CA LEU A 36 -1.25 -5.97 3.21
C LEU A 36 -1.67 -6.31 1.77
N THR A 37 -1.57 -7.57 1.36
CA THR A 37 -1.89 -7.97 -0.01
C THR A 37 -3.40 -8.01 -0.24
N GLN A 38 -4.16 -8.46 0.76
CA GLN A 38 -5.62 -8.56 0.66
C GLN A 38 -6.30 -7.23 1.00
N ASP A 39 -5.90 -6.60 2.09
CA ASP A 39 -6.58 -5.42 2.64
C ASP A 39 -6.29 -4.13 1.84
N LEU A 40 -5.28 -4.14 0.96
CA LEU A 40 -5.02 -3.04 0.01
C LEU A 40 -5.56 -3.32 -1.40
N SER A 41 -5.98 -4.56 -1.70
CA SER A 41 -6.37 -4.99 -3.04
C SER A 41 -7.62 -4.28 -3.59
N ASP A 42 -8.49 -3.79 -2.73
CA ASP A 42 -9.69 -3.05 -3.12
C ASP A 42 -9.44 -1.55 -3.39
N GLY A 43 -8.25 -1.07 -3.04
CA GLY A 43 -7.80 0.32 -3.14
C GLY A 43 -8.43 1.28 -2.13
N VAL A 44 -9.42 0.87 -1.33
CA VAL A 44 -10.14 1.76 -0.40
C VAL A 44 -9.24 2.18 0.76
N ASN A 45 -8.56 1.21 1.36
CA ASN A 45 -7.60 1.49 2.44
C ASN A 45 -6.39 2.27 1.93
N LEU A 46 -5.97 2.03 0.68
CA LEU A 46 -4.88 2.76 0.06
C LEU A 46 -5.24 4.23 -0.14
N ILE A 47 -6.43 4.54 -0.66
CA ILE A 47 -6.90 5.92 -0.80
C ILE A 47 -6.90 6.63 0.56
N LYS A 48 -7.51 6.01 1.58
CA LYS A 48 -7.56 6.58 2.94
C LYS A 48 -6.17 6.86 3.51
N LEU A 49 -5.22 5.93 3.32
CA LEU A 49 -3.84 6.13 3.75
C LEU A 49 -3.23 7.34 3.05
N VAL A 50 -3.40 7.48 1.73
CA VAL A 50 -2.87 8.61 0.96
C VAL A 50 -3.51 9.94 1.39
N GLU A 51 -4.81 9.95 1.70
CA GLU A 51 -5.49 11.15 2.23
C GLU A 51 -4.90 11.63 3.56
N ILE A 52 -4.64 10.68 4.47
CA ILE A 52 -4.08 10.97 5.79
C ILE A 52 -2.64 11.49 5.64
N LEU A 53 -1.81 10.82 4.82
CA LEU A 53 -0.42 11.20 4.61
C LEU A 53 -0.27 12.57 3.95
N GLN A 54 -1.15 12.90 2.99
CA GLN A 54 -1.11 14.20 2.30
C GLN A 54 -1.88 15.31 3.04
N GLY A 55 -2.65 14.97 4.07
CA GLY A 55 -3.49 15.92 4.80
C GLY A 55 -4.59 16.56 3.94
N ARG A 56 -4.98 15.94 2.82
CA ARG A 56 -6.05 16.40 1.92
C ARG A 56 -7.03 15.27 1.63
N ARG A 57 -8.32 15.61 1.49
CA ARG A 57 -9.35 14.67 1.06
C ARG A 57 -9.48 14.69 -0.45
N TYR A 58 -9.68 13.52 -1.06
CA TYR A 58 -10.00 13.39 -2.46
C TYR A 58 -11.52 13.33 -2.64
N TYR A 59 -12.03 14.16 -3.53
CA TYR A 59 -13.45 14.17 -3.91
C TYR A 59 -13.77 13.17 -5.04
N GLY A 60 -12.86 12.24 -5.32
CA GLY A 60 -13.05 11.19 -6.30
C GLY A 60 -14.12 10.18 -5.84
N LYS A 61 -14.78 9.54 -6.81
CA LYS A 61 -15.71 8.45 -6.51
C LYS A 61 -14.94 7.23 -6.02
N VAL A 62 -15.03 6.94 -4.73
CA VAL A 62 -14.50 5.71 -4.12
C VAL A 62 -15.58 4.64 -4.19
N TYR A 63 -15.24 3.45 -4.69
CA TYR A 63 -16.13 2.30 -4.72
C TYR A 63 -15.84 1.42 -3.50
N ASP A 64 -16.61 1.57 -2.43
CA ASP A 64 -16.41 0.89 -1.14
C ASP A 64 -17.47 -0.19 -0.83
N GLN A 65 -18.50 -0.33 -1.68
CA GLN A 65 -19.56 -1.33 -1.56
C GLN A 65 -19.34 -2.45 -2.60
N ASP A 66 -18.71 -3.55 -2.18
CA ASP A 66 -18.42 -4.74 -2.99
C ASP A 66 -17.93 -4.41 -4.42
N PRO A 67 -16.78 -3.72 -4.55
CA PRO A 67 -16.32 -3.22 -5.83
C PRO A 67 -16.00 -4.36 -6.80
N THR A 68 -16.42 -4.21 -8.06
CA THR A 68 -15.98 -5.06 -9.16
C THR A 68 -14.48 -4.90 -9.39
N GLU A 69 -13.84 -5.86 -10.07
CA GLU A 69 -12.40 -5.80 -10.35
C GLU A 69 -11.96 -4.49 -11.04
N ILE A 70 -12.75 -4.01 -12.00
CA ILE A 70 -12.50 -2.72 -12.66
C ILE A 70 -12.61 -1.56 -11.66
N GLN A 71 -13.56 -1.60 -10.73
CA GLN A 71 -13.72 -0.57 -9.72
C GLN A 71 -12.56 -0.57 -8.71
N LYS A 72 -12.04 -1.75 -8.34
CA LYS A 72 -10.83 -1.87 -7.53
C LYS A 72 -9.63 -1.24 -8.24
N LEU A 73 -9.44 -1.52 -9.53
CA LEU A 73 -8.39 -0.91 -10.34
C LEU A 73 -8.53 0.61 -10.38
N MET A 74 -9.75 1.14 -10.51
CA MET A 74 -10.00 2.58 -10.48
C MET A 74 -9.66 3.21 -9.12
N ASN A 75 -10.03 2.55 -8.01
CA ASN A 75 -9.69 3.01 -6.67
C ASN A 75 -8.17 3.08 -6.48
N VAL A 76 -7.46 1.99 -6.81
CA VAL A 76 -5.99 1.94 -6.70
C VAL A 76 -5.35 2.99 -7.61
N GLN A 77 -5.81 3.12 -8.85
CA GLN A 77 -5.27 4.09 -9.81
C GLN A 77 -5.40 5.52 -9.27
N MET A 78 -6.54 5.87 -8.67
CA MET A 78 -6.75 7.16 -8.03
C MET A 78 -5.72 7.44 -6.93
N ALA A 79 -5.45 6.46 -6.07
CA ALA A 79 -4.43 6.60 -5.03
C ALA A 79 -3.02 6.75 -5.63
N LEU A 80 -2.68 5.97 -6.65
CA LEU A 80 -1.37 6.06 -7.31
C LEU A 80 -1.15 7.41 -8.00
N ASP A 81 -2.18 7.96 -8.65
CA ASP A 81 -2.08 9.28 -9.28
C ASP A 81 -1.93 10.39 -8.25
N ALA A 82 -2.66 10.32 -7.14
CA ALA A 82 -2.49 11.24 -6.01
C ALA A 82 -1.06 11.21 -5.43
N LEU A 83 -0.44 10.03 -5.37
CA LEU A 83 0.95 9.87 -4.94
C LEU A 83 1.95 10.48 -5.93
N ARG A 84 1.70 10.33 -7.24
CA ARG A 84 2.52 10.94 -8.30
C ARG A 84 2.46 12.47 -8.26
N GLU A 85 1.30 13.04 -7.97
CA GLU A 85 1.14 14.50 -7.78
C GLU A 85 2.03 15.03 -6.65
N ASP A 86 2.21 14.26 -5.56
CA ASP A 86 3.08 14.63 -4.44
C ASP A 86 4.56 14.23 -4.63
N GLY A 87 4.92 13.82 -5.86
CA GLY A 87 6.29 13.50 -6.24
C GLY A 87 6.77 12.11 -5.81
N VAL A 88 5.87 11.23 -5.34
CA VAL A 88 6.21 9.85 -5.02
C VAL A 88 6.47 9.09 -6.32
N LYS A 89 7.71 8.61 -6.47
CA LYS A 89 8.15 7.85 -7.64
C LYS A 89 7.79 6.36 -7.49
N ALA A 90 6.51 6.02 -7.61
CA ALA A 90 6.04 4.64 -7.71
C ALA A 90 6.36 4.05 -9.11
N VAL A 91 7.64 3.99 -9.46
CA VAL A 91 8.10 3.50 -10.77
C VAL A 91 7.84 2.00 -10.87
N ASN A 92 7.22 1.57 -11.98
CA ASN A 92 6.84 0.17 -12.25
C ASN A 92 5.80 -0.44 -11.29
N ILE A 93 4.95 0.39 -10.66
CA ILE A 93 3.80 -0.09 -9.88
C ILE A 93 2.53 0.33 -10.60
N GLY A 94 1.80 -0.65 -11.14
CA GLY A 94 0.49 -0.48 -11.75
C GLY A 94 -0.65 -0.76 -10.76
N SER A 95 -1.87 -0.37 -11.13
CA SER A 95 -3.05 -0.69 -10.32
C SER A 95 -3.32 -2.19 -10.24
N HIS A 96 -3.07 -2.93 -11.32
CA HIS A 96 -3.18 -4.39 -11.37
C HIS A 96 -2.27 -5.09 -10.36
N ASP A 97 -1.04 -4.62 -10.18
CA ASP A 97 -0.09 -5.23 -9.25
C ASP A 97 -0.60 -5.21 -7.80
N ILE A 98 -1.36 -4.18 -7.43
CA ILE A 98 -1.94 -4.05 -6.09
C ILE A 98 -3.21 -4.89 -5.98
N VAL A 99 -4.08 -4.85 -6.99
CA VAL A 99 -5.33 -5.64 -7.00
C VAL A 99 -5.05 -7.14 -7.00
N ASP A 100 -4.01 -7.57 -7.71
CA ASP A 100 -3.55 -8.97 -7.77
C ASP A 100 -2.79 -9.41 -6.51
N GLY A 101 -2.50 -8.48 -5.59
CA GLY A 101 -1.82 -8.79 -4.33
C GLY A 101 -0.32 -9.07 -4.49
N ASN A 102 0.37 -8.41 -5.42
CA ASN A 102 1.81 -8.59 -5.62
C ASN A 102 2.61 -8.03 -4.44
N GLU A 103 2.90 -8.90 -3.46
CA GLU A 103 3.55 -8.56 -2.19
C GLU A 103 4.80 -7.69 -2.38
N LYS A 104 5.67 -8.02 -3.34
CA LYS A 104 6.92 -7.27 -3.56
C LYS A 104 6.67 -5.83 -3.98
N LEU A 105 5.70 -5.61 -4.86
CA LEU A 105 5.37 -4.27 -5.36
C LEU A 105 4.59 -3.48 -4.31
N ILE A 106 3.72 -4.13 -3.55
CA ILE A 106 3.02 -3.52 -2.41
C ILE A 106 4.02 -3.07 -1.34
N LEU A 107 4.97 -3.92 -0.96
CA LEU A 107 6.05 -3.56 -0.03
C LEU A 107 6.90 -2.41 -0.56
N GLY A 108 7.22 -2.43 -1.87
CA GLY A 108 7.91 -1.33 -2.53
C GLY A 108 7.14 -0.01 -2.48
N LEU A 109 5.83 -0.05 -2.70
CA LEU A 109 4.95 1.12 -2.60
C LEU A 109 4.99 1.71 -1.19
N ILE A 110 4.79 0.89 -0.17
CA ILE A 110 4.77 1.33 1.24
C ILE A 110 6.12 1.93 1.64
N TRP A 111 7.22 1.31 1.20
CA TRP A 111 8.55 1.88 1.38
C TRP A 111 8.67 3.29 0.79
N CYS A 112 8.18 3.50 -0.44
CA CYS A 112 8.17 4.83 -1.06
C CYS A 112 7.36 5.85 -0.23
N LEU A 113 6.25 5.43 0.40
CA LEU A 113 5.47 6.28 1.30
C LEU A 113 6.26 6.64 2.56
N VAL A 114 6.85 5.65 3.24
CA VAL A 114 7.67 5.88 4.43
C VAL A 114 8.82 6.84 4.13
N GLN A 115 9.52 6.64 3.01
CA GLN A 115 10.60 7.53 2.57
C GLN A 115 10.11 8.97 2.38
N ARG A 116 8.98 9.18 1.69
CA ARG A 116 8.47 10.52 1.36
C ARG A 116 7.89 11.27 2.55
N TYR A 117 7.16 10.58 3.43
CA TYR A 117 6.32 11.22 4.46
C TYR A 117 6.88 11.10 5.87
N GLN A 118 7.86 10.22 6.14
CA GLN A 118 8.52 10.16 7.45
C GLN A 118 9.98 10.60 7.43
N ILE A 119 10.72 10.28 6.38
CA ILE A 119 12.18 10.52 6.36
C ILE A 119 12.55 11.81 5.62
N ALA A 120 11.87 12.12 4.52
CA ALA A 120 12.19 13.28 3.67
C ALA A 120 11.71 14.64 4.24
N CYS A 121 11.68 14.80 5.56
CA CYS A 121 11.35 16.05 6.26
C CYS A 121 12.47 17.10 6.15
#